data_AF-A0A4Y2QTE3-F1
#
_entry.id   AF-A0A4Y2QTE3-F1
#
_cell.length_a   1.000
_cell.length_b   1.000
_cell.length_c   1.000
_cell.angle_alpha   90.00
_cell.angle_beta   90.00
_cell.angle_gamma   90.00
#
_symmetry.space_group_name_H-M   'P 1'
#
loop_
_entity.id
_entity.type
_entity.pdbx_description
1 polymer ?
#
loop_
_entity_poly.entity_id
_entity_poly.type
_entity_poly.pdbx_seq_one_letter_code
_entity_poly.pdbx_strand_id
1 'polypeptide(L)'
;MSFYAYHLMVRSTENRLFNYRQLLHQYLVSMYAKIEAERLLVIRLNQKKLRVDEYIHLKDAIKNDSDPANHGKLVILPSTFKGCPRNIHEYAQDAVTYVRHGGKPSLFMTYTFNPNCKEMA
;
A
#
# COMPACT_ATOMS: atom_id res chain seq x y z
N MET A 1 -3.12 2.81 -13.01
CA MET A 1 -2.00 3.65 -12.52
C MET A 1 -1.29 4.41 -13.64
N SER A 2 -1.10 3.83 -14.83
CA SER A 2 -0.37 4.48 -15.94
C SER A 2 -0.95 5.82 -16.37
N PHE A 3 -2.28 5.99 -16.31
CA PHE A 3 -2.94 7.26 -16.62
C PHE A 3 -2.56 8.40 -15.64
N TYR A 4 -2.63 8.16 -14.33
CA TYR A 4 -2.27 9.17 -13.33
C TYR A 4 -0.76 9.42 -13.29
N ALA A 5 0.06 8.37 -13.45
CA ALA A 5 1.51 8.51 -13.56
C ALA A 5 1.90 9.37 -14.77
N TYR A 6 1.23 9.18 -15.91
CA TYR A 6 1.41 10.00 -17.10
C TYR A 6 1.18 11.49 -16.78
N HIS A 7 0.09 11.85 -16.11
CA HIS A 7 -0.22 13.24 -15.78
C HIS A 7 0.68 13.89 -14.70
N LEU A 8 1.39 13.09 -13.90
CA LEU A 8 2.28 13.57 -12.84
C LEU A 8 3.75 13.58 -13.22
N MET A 9 4.13 13.00 -14.35
CA MET A 9 5.55 12.94 -14.76
C MET A 9 6.02 14.29 -15.32
N VAL A 10 7.22 14.73 -14.93
CA VAL A 10 7.86 15.96 -15.45
C VAL A 10 8.09 15.83 -16.95
N ARG A 11 7.74 16.88 -17.72
CA ARG A 11 7.86 16.92 -19.18
C ARG A 11 8.49 18.23 -19.64
N SER A 12 9.00 18.20 -20.87
CA SER A 12 9.48 19.41 -21.56
C SER A 12 8.36 20.43 -21.83
N THR A 13 7.11 20.00 -21.84
CA THR A 13 5.92 20.87 -21.92
C THR A 13 5.49 21.29 -20.51
N GLU A 14 4.98 22.51 -20.36
CA GLU A 14 4.45 22.98 -19.07
C GLU A 14 3.36 22.05 -18.52
N ASN A 15 3.66 21.42 -17.40
CA ASN A 15 2.67 20.66 -16.63
C ASN A 15 1.87 21.63 -15.77
N ARG A 16 0.79 22.17 -16.33
CA ARG A 16 -0.07 23.17 -15.68
C ARG A 16 -0.59 22.73 -14.31
N LEU A 17 -0.74 21.42 -14.08
CA LEU A 17 -1.14 20.82 -12.80
C LEU A 17 -0.24 21.27 -11.63
N PHE A 18 1.07 21.37 -11.82
CA PHE A 18 2.01 21.76 -10.77
C PHE A 18 1.91 23.22 -10.33
N ASN A 19 1.29 24.07 -11.15
CA ASN A 19 1.14 25.49 -10.84
C ASN A 19 0.03 25.75 -9.81
N TYR A 20 -0.84 24.77 -9.55
CA TYR A 20 -2.02 24.94 -8.68
C TYR A 20 -1.77 24.60 -7.20
N ARG A 21 -0.52 24.37 -6.78
CA ARG A 21 -0.06 24.19 -5.38
C ARG A 21 -1.03 23.36 -4.52
N GLN A 22 -1.80 23.98 -3.63
CA GLN A 22 -2.72 23.30 -2.71
C GLN A 22 -3.77 22.45 -3.42
N LEU A 23 -4.31 22.91 -4.55
CA LEU A 23 -5.30 22.14 -5.34
C LEU A 23 -4.67 20.89 -5.94
N LEU A 24 -3.37 20.92 -6.29
CA LEU A 24 -2.67 19.72 -6.73
C LEU A 24 -2.56 18.69 -5.60
N HIS A 25 -2.27 19.14 -4.36
CA HIS A 25 -2.19 18.22 -3.21
C HIS A 25 -3.54 17.55 -2.95
N GLN A 26 -4.65 18.30 -2.99
CA GLN A 26 -5.99 17.75 -2.84
C GLN A 26 -6.33 16.77 -3.97
N TYR A 27 -5.96 17.11 -5.22
CA TYR A 27 -6.13 16.23 -6.37
C TYR A 27 -5.35 14.92 -6.20
N LEU A 28 -4.08 14.98 -5.80
CA LEU A 28 -3.23 13.82 -5.56
C LEU A 28 -3.84 12.87 -4.52
N VAL A 29 -4.23 13.40 -3.36
CA VAL A 29 -4.83 12.60 -2.27
C VAL A 29 -6.14 11.96 -2.75
N SER A 30 -6.98 12.73 -3.45
CA SER A 30 -8.27 12.24 -3.97
C SER A 30 -8.08 11.13 -5.01
N MET A 31 -7.11 11.28 -5.92
CA MET A 31 -6.82 10.25 -6.92
C MET A 31 -6.22 8.99 -6.28
N TYR A 32 -5.33 9.15 -5.30
CA TYR A 32 -4.79 8.03 -4.54
C TYR A 32 -5.91 7.24 -3.83
N ALA A 33 -6.81 7.93 -3.14
CA ALA A 33 -7.94 7.31 -2.47
C ALA A 33 -8.85 6.53 -3.44
N LYS A 34 -9.12 7.07 -4.63
CA LYS A 34 -9.87 6.36 -5.68
C LYS A 34 -9.17 5.08 -6.12
N ILE A 35 -7.87 5.14 -6.39
CA ILE A 35 -7.09 3.96 -6.84
C ILE A 35 -7.05 2.89 -5.75
N GLU A 36 -6.86 3.28 -4.49
CA GLU A 36 -6.86 2.33 -3.37
C GLU A 36 -8.24 1.71 -3.15
N ALA A 37 -9.33 2.47 -3.30
CA ALA A 37 -10.68 1.94 -3.23
C ALA A 37 -10.93 0.88 -4.32
N GLU A 38 -10.50 1.13 -5.56
CA GLU A 38 -10.59 0.15 -6.65
C GLU A 38 -9.76 -1.11 -6.36
N ARG A 39 -8.54 -0.96 -5.84
CA ARG A 39 -7.68 -2.10 -5.44
C ARG A 39 -8.36 -2.97 -4.38
N LEU A 40 -8.90 -2.34 -3.33
CA LEU A 40 -9.64 -3.05 -2.28
C LEU A 40 -10.89 -3.75 -2.83
N LEU A 41 -11.58 -3.13 -3.77
CA LEU A 41 -12.74 -3.73 -4.44
C LEU A 41 -12.33 -4.99 -5.20
N VAL A 42 -11.25 -4.93 -5.98
CA VAL A 42 -10.71 -6.09 -6.70
C VAL A 42 -10.34 -7.21 -5.74
N ILE A 43 -9.67 -6.90 -4.62
CA ILE A 43 -9.32 -7.88 -3.59
C ILE A 43 -10.59 -8.51 -3.00
N ARG A 44 -11.61 -7.70 -2.70
CA ARG A 44 -12.89 -8.16 -2.15
C ARG A 44 -13.65 -9.09 -3.09
N LEU A 45 -13.64 -8.81 -4.40
CA LEU A 45 -14.34 -9.62 -5.40
C LEU A 45 -13.57 -10.90 -5.77
N ASN A 46 -12.24 -10.85 -5.81
CA ASN A 46 -11.39 -11.94 -6.30
C ASN A 46 -10.76 -12.81 -5.21
N GLN A 47 -11.36 -12.88 -4.01
CA GLN A 47 -10.86 -13.68 -2.88
C GLN A 47 -10.57 -15.15 -3.25
N LYS A 48 -11.42 -15.79 -4.09
CA LYS A 48 -11.19 -17.17 -4.56
C LYS A 48 -9.92 -17.32 -5.39
N LYS A 49 -9.62 -16.34 -6.25
CA LYS A 49 -8.41 -16.33 -7.10
C LYS A 49 -7.14 -16.07 -6.30
N LEU A 50 -7.25 -15.35 -5.18
CA LEU A 50 -6.17 -15.10 -4.23
C LEU A 50 -5.86 -16.32 -3.33
N ARG A 51 -6.48 -17.47 -3.59
CA ARG A 51 -6.35 -18.71 -2.79
C ARG A 51 -6.57 -18.48 -1.30
N VAL A 52 -7.55 -17.63 -0.98
CA VAL A 52 -7.92 -17.32 0.40
C VAL A 52 -8.35 -18.58 1.18
N ASP A 53 -8.71 -19.64 0.45
CA ASP A 53 -9.04 -20.95 0.99
C ASP A 53 -7.84 -21.80 1.43
N GLU A 54 -6.59 -21.45 1.13
CA GLU A 54 -5.41 -22.09 1.74
C GLU A 54 -5.15 -21.54 3.17
N TYR A 55 -5.77 -20.42 3.53
CA TYR A 55 -5.61 -19.77 4.84
C TYR A 55 -6.64 -20.24 5.88
N ILE A 56 -6.98 -21.53 5.86
CA ILE A 56 -7.98 -22.18 6.74
C ILE A 56 -7.68 -21.90 8.21
N HIS A 57 -6.42 -22.04 8.61
CA HIS A 57 -5.99 -21.81 10.00
C HIS A 57 -6.28 -20.39 10.51
N LEU A 58 -6.26 -19.38 9.62
CA LEU A 58 -6.58 -17.99 10.00
C LEU A 58 -8.09 -17.78 10.10
N LYS A 59 -8.86 -18.36 9.18
CA LYS A 59 -10.34 -18.31 9.24
C LYS A 59 -10.84 -18.97 10.53
N ASP A 60 -10.24 -20.08 10.93
CA ASP A 60 -10.61 -20.82 12.14
C ASP A 60 -10.22 -20.07 13.42
N ALA A 61 -9.03 -19.45 13.45
CA ALA A 61 -8.60 -18.61 14.58
C ALA A 61 -9.54 -17.40 14.79
N ILE A 62 -9.99 -16.75 13.71
CA ILE A 62 -10.92 -15.61 13.78
C ILE A 62 -12.33 -16.06 14.18
N LYS A 63 -12.77 -17.23 13.71
CA LYS A 63 -14.11 -17.76 14.01
C LYS A 63 -14.27 -18.18 15.48
N ASN A 64 -13.17 -18.56 16.14
CA ASN A 64 -13.17 -18.93 17.56
C ASN A 64 -13.19 -17.71 18.51
N ASP A 65 -12.90 -16.51 18.02
CA ASP A 65 -12.65 -15.32 18.86
C ASP A 65 -13.75 -14.26 18.76
N SER A 66 -14.83 -14.48 17.99
CA SER A 66 -15.84 -13.43 17.77
C SER A 66 -17.24 -13.91 17.35
N ASP A 67 -18.27 -13.19 17.82
CA ASP A 67 -19.69 -13.47 17.55
C ASP A 67 -20.05 -13.44 16.04
N PRO A 68 -20.72 -14.47 15.51
CA PRO A 68 -21.02 -14.61 14.08
C PRO A 68 -22.13 -13.66 13.56
N ALA A 69 -22.83 -12.93 14.45
CA ALA A 69 -23.98 -12.11 14.09
C ALA A 69 -23.64 -10.65 13.69
N ASN A 70 -22.43 -10.16 14.01
CA ASN A 70 -22.06 -8.74 13.86
C ASN A 70 -21.06 -8.44 12.72
N HIS A 71 -20.61 -9.45 11.98
CA HIS A 71 -19.55 -9.24 11.00
C HIS A 71 -20.09 -9.07 9.59
N GLY A 72 -19.79 -7.91 9.00
CA GLY A 72 -19.75 -7.77 7.54
C GLY A 72 -18.83 -8.81 6.91
N LYS A 73 -18.93 -9.00 5.60
CA LYS A 73 -18.17 -10.03 4.86
C LYS A 73 -16.66 -9.93 5.17
N LEU A 74 -16.09 -10.95 5.82
CA LEU A 74 -14.66 -11.04 6.14
C LEU A 74 -13.83 -11.11 4.84
N VAL A 75 -12.99 -10.11 4.58
CA VAL A 75 -12.09 -10.06 3.42
C VAL A 75 -10.66 -10.20 3.90
N ILE A 76 -9.96 -11.22 3.43
CA ILE A 76 -8.56 -11.47 3.77
C ILE A 76 -7.71 -10.64 2.80
N LEU A 77 -6.98 -9.66 3.34
CA LEU A 77 -6.06 -8.84 2.56
C LEU A 77 -4.75 -9.60 2.30
N PRO A 78 -4.28 -9.69 1.04
CA PRO A 78 -3.01 -10.34 0.72
C PRO A 78 -1.81 -9.55 1.26
N SER A 79 -0.65 -10.19 1.36
CA SER A 79 0.59 -9.53 1.80
C SER A 79 1.09 -8.47 0.81
N THR A 80 0.65 -8.52 -0.44
CA THR A 80 0.92 -7.50 -1.46
C THR A 80 0.27 -6.14 -1.17
N PHE A 81 -0.71 -6.09 -0.25
CA PHE A 81 -1.34 -4.84 0.14
C PHE A 81 -0.48 -4.09 1.17
N LYS A 82 0.04 -2.92 0.78
CA LYS A 82 0.95 -2.13 1.62
C LYS A 82 0.29 -1.72 2.95
N GLY A 83 1.04 -1.85 4.03
CA GLY A 83 0.58 -1.46 5.37
C GLY A 83 -0.30 -2.48 6.08
N CYS A 84 -0.69 -3.59 5.42
CA CYS A 84 -1.33 -4.69 6.12
C CYS A 84 -0.37 -5.40 7.09
N PRO A 85 -0.87 -6.02 8.18
CA PRO A 85 -0.05 -6.82 9.08
C PRO A 85 0.77 -7.88 8.35
N ARG A 86 0.18 -8.52 7.32
CA ARG A 86 0.88 -9.50 6.48
C ARG A 86 2.03 -8.90 5.66
N ASN A 87 1.83 -7.72 5.08
CA ASN A 87 2.88 -7.01 4.34
C ASN A 87 4.07 -6.70 5.26
N ILE A 88 3.79 -6.24 6.47
CA ILE A 88 4.83 -5.93 7.47
C ILE A 88 5.56 -7.21 7.90
N HIS A 89 4.82 -8.30 8.10
CA HIS A 89 5.39 -9.59 8.46
C HIS A 89 6.32 -10.15 7.38
N GLU A 90 5.92 -10.07 6.10
CA GLU A 90 6.75 -10.47 4.96
C GLU A 90 8.04 -9.64 4.90
N TYR A 91 7.95 -8.31 4.99
CA TYR A 91 9.14 -7.45 5.03
C TYR A 91 10.06 -7.75 6.21
N ALA A 92 9.51 -8.11 7.37
CA ALA A 92 10.31 -8.49 8.53
C ALA A 92 11.06 -9.81 8.27
N GLN A 93 10.40 -10.81 7.68
CA GLN A 93 11.03 -12.07 7.30
C GLN A 93 12.12 -11.86 6.25
N ASP A 94 11.84 -11.02 5.24
CA ASP A 94 12.81 -10.66 4.20
C ASP A 94 14.03 -9.96 4.79
N ALA A 95 13.83 -9.02 5.72
CA ALA A 95 14.95 -8.37 6.39
C ALA A 95 15.83 -9.39 7.14
N VAL A 96 15.23 -10.37 7.80
CA VAL A 96 15.97 -11.43 8.50
C VAL A 96 16.72 -12.34 7.52
N THR A 97 16.13 -12.70 6.37
CA THR A 97 16.84 -13.48 5.35
C THR A 97 18.00 -12.69 4.73
N TYR A 98 17.82 -11.40 4.45
CA TYR A 98 18.91 -10.53 3.99
C TYR A 98 20.06 -10.49 4.99
N VAL A 99 19.79 -10.31 6.28
CA VAL A 99 20.84 -10.30 7.32
C VAL A 99 21.52 -11.66 7.44
N ARG A 100 20.76 -12.76 7.30
CA ARG A 100 21.31 -14.12 7.35
C ARG A 100 22.27 -14.42 6.20
N HIS A 101 21.96 -13.94 4.99
CA HIS A 101 22.77 -14.18 3.80
C HIS A 101 23.88 -13.14 3.59
N GLY A 102 23.58 -11.87 3.81
CA GLY A 102 24.47 -10.73 3.55
C GLY A 102 25.24 -10.22 4.77
N GLY A 103 25.02 -10.81 5.95
CA GLY A 103 25.62 -10.35 7.20
C GLY A 103 24.94 -9.10 7.77
N LYS A 104 25.42 -8.65 8.93
CA LYS A 104 24.86 -7.49 9.63
C LYS A 104 25.14 -6.20 8.84
N PRO A 105 24.11 -5.38 8.54
CA PRO A 105 24.33 -4.08 7.90
C PRO A 105 25.18 -3.17 8.79
N SER A 106 26.18 -2.57 8.19
CA SER A 106 27.14 -1.65 8.83
C SER A 106 26.88 -0.18 8.51
N LEU A 107 26.03 0.12 7.52
CA LEU A 107 25.69 1.47 7.11
C LEU A 107 24.18 1.64 7.00
N PHE A 108 23.66 2.70 7.61
CA PHE A 108 22.28 3.14 7.49
C PHE A 108 22.25 4.56 6.95
N MET A 109 21.66 4.76 5.76
CA MET A 109 21.44 6.08 5.19
C MET A 109 19.99 6.50 5.37
N THR A 110 19.77 7.67 5.97
CA THR A 110 18.45 8.28 6.11
C THR A 110 18.39 9.56 5.29
N TYR A 111 17.47 9.64 4.34
CA TYR A 111 17.15 10.88 3.64
C TYR A 111 15.97 11.55 4.34
N THR A 112 16.19 12.75 4.85
CA THR A 112 15.13 13.59 5.42
C THR A 112 14.65 14.56 4.35
N PHE A 113 13.34 14.61 4.12
CA PHE A 113 12.76 15.52 3.14
C PHE A 113 12.89 16.97 3.64
N ASN A 114 13.37 17.89 2.79
CA ASN A 114 13.52 19.30 3.13
C ASN A 114 12.16 20.01 3.08
N PRO A 115 11.63 20.56 4.20
CA PRO A 115 10.34 21.25 4.20
C PRO A 115 10.35 22.54 3.37
N ASN A 116 11.51 23.11 3.03
CA ASN A 116 11.64 24.30 2.18
C ASN A 116 11.65 23.98 0.67
N CYS A 117 11.34 22.75 0.26
CA CYS A 117 11.24 22.39 -1.15
C CYS A 117 10.17 23.24 -1.85
N LYS A 118 10.56 23.91 -2.95
CA LYS A 118 9.68 24.77 -3.77
C LYS A 118 8.43 24.05 -4.31
N GLU A 119 8.47 22.72 -4.38
CA GLU A 119 7.35 21.89 -4.81
C GLU A 119 6.25 21.75 -3.74
N MET A 120 6.57 22.04 -2.46
CA MET A 120 5.63 21.99 -1.34
C MET A 120 5.12 23.37 -0.88
N ALA A 121 5.67 24.47 -1.42
CA ALA A 121 5.31 25.85 -1.09
C ALA A 121 4.26 26.44 -2.04
#